data_AF-A0A5J4DYV2-F1
#
_entry.id   AF-A0A5J4DYV2-F1
#
_cell.length_a   1.000
_cell.length_b   1.000
_cell.length_c   1.000
_cell.angle_alpha   90.00
_cell.angle_beta   90.00
_cell.angle_gamma   90.00
#
_symmetry.space_group_name_H-M   'P 1'
#
loop_
_entity.id
_entity.type
_entity.pdbx_description
1 polymer ?
#
loop_
_entity_poly.entity_id
_entity_poly.type
_entity_poly.pdbx_seq_one_letter_code
_entity_poly.pdbx_strand_id
1 'polypeptide(L)'
;MAIRYFARANRMSRTVSAFAEFHATTRGTASQTVKSLVELGYLSRVTSKQDARSAVINLTRKGQTLRRHDPIEDLKKAVGDLPGNLQENLAKALERIVGEVALIREQHRFGTCPNCKYLDQNGDVDDGIVVYQCNCFNEVLIASELNQICINYHPARRSK
;
A
#
# COMPACT_ATOMS: atom_id res chain seq x y z
N MET A 1 -4.01 1.78 12.90
CA MET A 1 -4.08 0.94 11.67
C MET A 1 -4.46 1.76 10.43
N ALA A 2 -5.60 2.46 10.40
CA ALA A 2 -6.04 3.21 9.21
C ALA A 2 -5.07 4.30 8.73
N ILE A 3 -4.54 5.11 9.65
CA ILE A 3 -3.55 6.16 9.30
C ILE A 3 -2.31 5.57 8.63
N ARG A 4 -1.78 4.46 9.18
CA ARG A 4 -0.65 3.73 8.60
C ARG A 4 -0.95 3.23 7.18
N TYR A 5 -2.15 2.69 6.96
CA TYR A 5 -2.57 2.24 5.64
C TYR A 5 -2.62 3.38 4.63
N PHE A 6 -3.39 4.44 4.91
CA PHE A 6 -3.53 5.55 3.95
C PHE A 6 -2.21 6.32 3.74
N ALA A 7 -1.28 6.27 4.71
CA ALA A 7 0.06 6.82 4.55
C ALA A 7 0.95 6.00 3.61
N ARG A 8 0.67 4.70 3.49
CA ARG A 8 1.47 3.75 2.69
C ARG A 8 0.78 3.30 1.41
N ALA A 9 -0.51 3.54 1.24
CA ALA A 9 -1.26 3.18 0.04
C ALA A 9 -0.96 4.14 -1.11
N ASN A 10 -0.87 3.58 -2.33
CA ASN A 10 -0.73 4.38 -3.55
C ASN A 10 -2.03 5.10 -3.92
N ARG A 11 -1.96 6.03 -4.87
CA ARG A 11 -3.11 6.86 -5.26
C ARG A 11 -4.35 6.04 -5.64
N MET A 12 -4.16 4.90 -6.29
CA MET A 12 -5.23 3.98 -6.71
C MET A 12 -5.82 3.16 -5.56
N SER A 13 -5.06 2.98 -4.48
CA SER A 13 -5.45 2.15 -3.32
C SER A 13 -5.96 2.97 -2.14
N ARG A 14 -6.05 4.29 -2.28
CA ARG A 14 -6.56 5.19 -1.23
C ARG A 14 -8.09 5.28 -1.27
N THR A 15 -8.77 4.14 -1.20
CA THR A 15 -10.24 4.06 -1.25
C THR A 15 -10.77 3.28 -0.04
N VAL A 16 -12.06 3.46 0.27
CA VAL A 16 -12.72 2.71 1.36
C VAL A 16 -12.76 1.21 1.07
N SER A 17 -13.01 0.81 -0.18
CA SER A 17 -13.00 -0.59 -0.58
C SER A 17 -11.62 -1.21 -0.40
N ALA A 18 -10.57 -0.52 -0.85
CA ALA A 18 -9.21 -1.02 -0.72
C ALA A 18 -8.76 -1.13 0.74
N PHE A 19 -9.15 -0.16 1.58
CA PHE A 19 -8.92 -0.23 3.01
C PHE A 19 -9.65 -1.42 3.67
N ALA A 20 -10.90 -1.65 3.28
CA ALA A 20 -11.71 -2.75 3.80
C ALA A 20 -11.06 -4.10 3.49
N GLU A 21 -10.67 -4.30 2.23
CA GLU A 21 -10.08 -5.53 1.73
C GLU A 21 -8.71 -5.80 2.36
N PHE A 22 -7.85 -4.78 2.46
CA PHE A 22 -6.54 -4.91 3.10
C PHE A 22 -6.62 -5.33 4.57
N HIS A 23 -7.62 -4.84 5.30
CA HIS A 23 -7.80 -5.18 6.72
C HIS A 23 -8.72 -6.38 6.93
N ALA A 24 -9.20 -7.03 5.86
CA ALA A 24 -10.20 -8.09 5.91
C ALA A 24 -11.43 -7.71 6.76
N THR A 25 -11.96 -6.49 6.54
CA THR A 25 -13.14 -5.95 7.22
C THR A 25 -14.28 -5.73 6.23
N THR A 26 -15.50 -5.52 6.74
CA THR A 26 -16.63 -5.16 5.87
C THR A 26 -16.51 -3.71 5.36
N ARG A 27 -17.11 -3.42 4.21
CA ARG A 27 -17.21 -2.04 3.69
C ARG A 27 -17.91 -1.08 4.66
N GLY A 28 -18.88 -1.57 5.44
CA GLY A 28 -19.56 -0.78 6.47
C GLY A 28 -18.61 -0.35 7.59
N THR A 29 -17.86 -1.29 8.16
CA THR A 29 -16.84 -1.03 9.19
C THR A 29 -15.75 -0.08 8.67
N ALA A 30 -15.27 -0.33 7.45
CA ALA A 30 -14.28 0.51 6.79
C ALA A 30 -14.78 1.95 6.57
N SER A 31 -16.00 2.09 6.06
CA SER A 31 -16.64 3.39 5.82
C SER A 31 -16.80 4.18 7.11
N GLN A 32 -17.28 3.54 8.18
CA GLN A 32 -17.45 4.20 9.48
C GLN A 32 -16.11 4.63 10.07
N THR A 33 -15.08 3.80 9.95
CA THR A 33 -13.71 4.14 10.40
C THR A 33 -13.19 5.37 9.65
N VAL A 34 -13.32 5.39 8.32
CA VAL A 34 -12.89 6.52 7.49
C VAL A 34 -13.69 7.77 7.82
N LYS A 35 -15.02 7.67 7.95
CA LYS A 35 -15.90 8.79 8.32
C LYS A 35 -15.45 9.43 9.63
N SER A 36 -15.27 8.65 10.70
CA SER A 36 -14.83 9.17 11.99
C SER A 36 -13.45 9.84 11.92
N LEU A 37 -12.51 9.30 11.14
CA LEU A 37 -11.19 9.91 10.97
C LEU A 37 -11.21 11.20 10.13
N VAL A 38 -12.17 11.34 9.21
CA VAL A 38 -12.44 12.59 8.49
C VAL A 38 -13.04 13.63 9.44
N GLU A 39 -14.03 13.26 10.24
CA GLU A 39 -14.66 14.15 11.24
C GLU A 39 -13.64 14.63 12.28
N LEU A 40 -12.71 13.78 12.70
CA LEU A 40 -11.60 14.14 13.59
C LEU A 40 -10.47 14.95 12.90
N GLY A 41 -10.55 15.15 11.59
CA GLY A 41 -9.61 15.94 10.80
C GLY A 41 -8.27 15.24 10.52
N TYR A 42 -8.17 13.92 10.67
CA TYR A 42 -6.95 13.15 10.36
C TYR A 42 -6.88 12.72 8.89
N LEU A 43 -8.03 12.49 8.26
CA LEU A 43 -8.17 12.16 6.85
C LEU A 43 -8.99 13.22 6.13
N SER A 44 -8.81 13.35 4.82
CA SER A 44 -9.67 14.10 3.93
C SER A 44 -10.21 13.19 2.83
N ARG A 45 -11.44 13.46 2.39
CA ARG A 45 -12.10 12.75 1.30
C ARG A 45 -12.23 13.69 0.12
N VAL A 46 -11.65 13.33 -1.01
CA VAL A 46 -11.69 14.10 -2.26
C VAL A 46 -12.35 13.24 -3.34
N THR A 47 -13.28 13.79 -4.10
CA THR A 47 -13.88 13.09 -5.24
C THR A 47 -12.77 12.70 -6.22
N SER A 48 -12.78 11.45 -6.70
CA SER A 48 -11.79 11.00 -7.66
C SER A 48 -11.98 11.71 -9.00
N LYS A 49 -10.86 12.04 -9.66
CA LYS A 49 -10.86 12.60 -11.01
C LYS A 49 -11.20 11.54 -12.08
N GLN A 50 -10.96 10.26 -11.77
CA GLN A 50 -11.13 9.14 -12.70
C GLN A 50 -12.54 8.53 -12.64
N ASP A 51 -13.20 8.58 -11.47
CA ASP A 51 -14.58 8.13 -11.29
C ASP A 51 -15.27 8.98 -10.23
N ALA A 52 -16.24 9.80 -10.65
CA ALA A 52 -16.99 10.69 -9.76
C ALA A 52 -17.79 9.96 -8.67
N ARG A 53 -18.02 8.65 -8.83
CA ARG A 53 -18.67 7.79 -7.81
C ARG A 53 -17.70 7.29 -6.75
N SER A 54 -16.39 7.46 -6.97
CA SER A 54 -15.33 7.05 -6.06
C SER A 54 -14.70 8.26 -5.36
N ALA A 55 -14.11 8.03 -4.19
CA ALA A 55 -13.41 9.06 -3.46
C ALA A 55 -12.03 8.58 -3.03
N VAL A 56 -11.06 9.48 -3.15
CA VAL A 56 -9.68 9.30 -2.69
C VAL A 56 -9.58 9.81 -1.27
N ILE A 57 -9.01 8.99 -0.40
CA ILE A 57 -8.81 9.27 1.02
C ILE A 57 -7.35 9.63 1.25
N ASN A 58 -7.09 10.85 1.70
CA ASN A 58 -5.73 11.36 1.92
C ASN A 58 -5.50 11.68 3.40
N LEU A 59 -4.24 11.60 3.84
CA LEU A 59 -3.88 12.12 5.16
C LEU A 59 -3.84 13.65 5.11
N THR A 60 -4.43 14.27 6.12
CA THR A 60 -4.22 15.69 6.41
C THR A 60 -2.85 15.88 7.08
N ARG A 61 -2.39 17.14 7.23
CA ARG A 61 -1.19 17.45 8.03
C ARG A 61 -1.29 16.90 9.46
N LYS A 62 -2.48 16.96 10.06
CA LYS A 62 -2.75 16.37 11.38
C LYS A 62 -2.57 14.86 11.37
N GLY A 63 -3.13 14.17 10.36
CA GLY A 63 -2.93 12.72 10.16
C GLY A 63 -1.47 12.33 9.97
N GLN A 64 -0.70 13.10 9.19
CA GLN A 64 0.73 12.86 8.97
C GLN A 64 1.56 13.00 10.24
N THR A 65 1.17 13.89 11.15
CA THR A 65 1.87 14.07 12.44
C THR A 65 1.68 12.84 13.33
N LEU A 66 0.50 12.22 13.31
CA LEU A 66 0.23 11.01 14.10
C LEU A 66 1.07 9.81 13.66
N ARG A 67 1.49 9.75 12.38
CA ARG A 67 2.38 8.73 11.86
C ARG A 67 3.73 8.69 12.58
N ARG A 68 4.22 9.81 13.13
CA ARG A 68 5.55 9.88 13.77
C ARG A 68 5.66 8.97 15.01
N HIS A 69 4.55 8.55 15.57
CA HIS A 69 4.48 7.69 16.75
C HIS A 69 3.96 6.28 16.42
N ASP A 70 4.14 5.80 15.18
CA ASP A 70 3.68 4.47 14.78
C ASP A 70 4.56 3.39 15.44
N PRO A 71 4.01 2.52 16.32
CA PRO A 71 4.78 1.49 17.02
C PRO A 71 5.48 0.49 16.09
N ILE A 72 5.10 0.45 14.81
CA ILE A 72 5.78 -0.41 13.84
C ILE A 72 7.21 0.04 13.53
N GLU A 73 7.56 1.30 13.83
CA GLU A 73 8.92 1.78 13.65
C GLU A 73 9.89 1.12 14.65
N ASP A 74 9.44 0.80 15.86
CA ASP A 74 10.23 0.03 16.84
C ASP A 74 10.46 -1.41 16.35
N LEU A 75 9.42 -2.05 15.78
CA LEU A 75 9.55 -3.37 15.17
C LEU A 75 10.51 -3.34 13.98
N LYS A 76 10.41 -2.34 13.10
CA LYS A 76 11.32 -2.18 11.96
C LYS A 76 12.77 -2.03 12.41
N LYS A 77 13.01 -1.25 13.47
CA LYS A 77 14.34 -1.11 14.06
C LYS A 77 14.86 -2.45 14.58
N ALA A 78 14.06 -3.15 15.39
CA ALA A 78 14.45 -4.46 15.93
C ALA A 78 14.75 -5.50 14.83
N VAL A 79 13.99 -5.50 13.73
CA VAL A 79 14.28 -6.36 12.57
C VAL A 79 15.55 -5.92 11.85
N GLY A 80 15.78 -4.61 11.70
CA GLY A 80 16.97 -4.05 11.07
C GLY A 80 18.27 -4.32 11.82
N ASP A 81 18.18 -4.53 13.14
CA ASP A 81 19.32 -4.88 14.01
C ASP A 81 19.71 -6.38 13.92
N LEU A 82 18.91 -7.22 13.25
CA LEU A 82 19.23 -8.63 13.04
C LEU A 82 20.37 -8.81 12.02
N PRO A 83 21.19 -9.86 12.14
CA PRO A 83 22.09 -10.31 11.07
C PRO A 83 21.36 -10.50 9.73
N GLY A 84 22.04 -10.18 8.61
CA GLY A 84 21.43 -10.19 7.28
C GLY A 84 20.80 -11.54 6.89
N ASN A 85 21.44 -12.66 7.25
CA ASN A 85 20.89 -14.00 7.01
C ASN A 85 19.57 -14.25 7.78
N LEU A 86 19.44 -13.71 9.00
CA LEU A 86 18.20 -13.81 9.78
C LEU A 86 17.11 -12.91 9.19
N GLN A 87 17.45 -11.71 8.72
CA GLN A 87 16.50 -10.83 8.02
C GLN A 87 15.96 -11.51 6.76
N GLU A 88 16.83 -12.08 5.93
CA GLU A 88 16.43 -12.80 4.71
C GLU A 88 15.55 -14.02 5.01
N ASN A 89 15.92 -14.82 6.00
CA ASN A 89 15.15 -15.99 6.39
C ASN A 89 13.77 -15.59 6.93
N LEU A 90 13.71 -14.53 7.74
CA LEU A 90 12.45 -13.98 8.24
C LEU A 90 11.57 -13.49 7.08
N ALA A 91 12.14 -12.75 6.13
CA ALA A 91 11.41 -12.27 4.95
C ALA A 91 10.83 -13.42 4.12
N LYS A 92 11.64 -14.43 3.80
CA LYS A 92 11.21 -15.63 3.05
C LYS A 92 10.12 -16.40 3.79
N ALA A 93 10.26 -16.57 5.10
CA ALA A 93 9.27 -17.27 5.93
C ALA A 93 7.94 -16.52 5.96
N LEU A 94 7.95 -15.21 6.21
CA LEU A 94 6.75 -14.37 6.24
C LEU A 94 6.06 -14.34 4.88
N GLU A 95 6.79 -14.20 3.79
CA GLU A 95 6.21 -14.20 2.44
C GLU A 95 5.51 -15.52 2.12
N ARG A 96 6.11 -16.66 2.50
CA ARG A 96 5.48 -17.97 2.35
C ARG A 96 4.21 -18.07 3.18
N ILE A 97 4.27 -17.75 4.47
CA ILE A 97 3.12 -17.84 5.39
C ILE A 97 1.96 -16.95 4.90
N VAL A 98 2.24 -15.69 4.57
CA VAL A 98 1.22 -14.75 4.06
C VAL A 98 0.65 -15.23 2.72
N GLY A 99 1.50 -15.76 1.85
CA GLY A 99 1.11 -16.34 0.56
C GLY A 99 0.11 -17.49 0.71
N GLU A 100 0.37 -18.41 1.64
CA GLU A 100 -0.52 -19.54 1.96
C GLU A 100 -1.83 -19.07 2.61
N VAL A 101 -1.76 -18.16 3.58
CA VAL A 101 -2.97 -17.62 4.23
C VAL A 101 -3.88 -16.93 3.21
N ALA A 102 -3.32 -16.17 2.26
CA ALA A 102 -4.09 -15.54 1.20
C ALA A 102 -4.77 -16.57 0.29
N LEU A 103 -4.11 -17.69 -0.03
CA LEU A 103 -4.72 -18.78 -0.80
C LEU A 103 -5.88 -19.43 -0.05
N ILE A 104 -5.67 -19.77 1.23
CA ILE A 104 -6.69 -20.40 2.08
C ILE A 104 -7.94 -19.53 2.21
N ARG A 105 -7.76 -18.22 2.30
CA ARG A 105 -8.86 -17.26 2.46
C ARG A 105 -9.45 -16.78 1.13
N GLU A 106 -8.93 -17.23 0.00
CA GLU A 106 -9.26 -16.72 -1.34
C GLU A 106 -9.18 -15.18 -1.38
N GLN A 107 -8.22 -14.61 -0.63
CA GLN A 107 -8.08 -13.17 -0.46
C GLN A 107 -7.09 -12.59 -1.46
N HIS A 108 -7.36 -11.33 -1.84
CA HIS A 108 -6.49 -10.59 -2.74
C HIS A 108 -5.11 -10.37 -2.11
N ARG A 109 -4.05 -10.50 -2.94
CA ARG A 109 -2.68 -10.29 -2.49
C ARG A 109 -2.34 -8.81 -2.64
N PHE A 110 -1.84 -8.22 -1.56
CA PHE A 110 -1.33 -6.85 -1.56
C PHE A 110 0.19 -6.87 -1.66
N GLY A 111 0.76 -5.85 -2.30
CA GLY A 111 2.20 -5.72 -2.45
C GLY A 111 2.59 -4.35 -2.99
N THR A 112 3.85 -4.22 -3.41
CA THR A 112 4.44 -2.99 -3.95
C THR A 112 4.87 -3.21 -5.40
N CYS A 113 5.04 -2.13 -6.16
CA CYS A 113 5.31 -2.19 -7.59
C CYS A 113 6.59 -2.99 -7.98
N PRO A 114 7.72 -2.93 -7.25
CA PRO A 114 8.94 -3.64 -7.64
C PRO A 114 8.78 -5.14 -7.86
N ASN A 115 7.83 -5.76 -7.16
CA ASN A 115 7.55 -7.19 -7.26
C ASN A 115 6.25 -7.49 -8.05
N CYS A 116 5.72 -6.50 -8.77
CA CYS A 116 4.45 -6.59 -9.48
C CYS A 116 4.68 -6.91 -10.96
N LYS A 117 3.90 -7.84 -11.53
CA LYS A 117 3.99 -8.22 -12.95
C LYS A 117 3.64 -7.08 -13.93
N TYR A 118 3.02 -6.00 -13.44
CA TYR A 118 2.55 -4.88 -14.26
C TYR A 118 3.51 -3.69 -14.28
N LEU A 119 4.58 -3.71 -13.47
CA LEU A 119 5.58 -2.65 -13.51
C LEU A 119 6.48 -2.88 -14.72
N ASP A 120 6.59 -1.87 -15.60
CA ASP A 120 7.71 -1.81 -16.52
C ASP A 120 8.96 -1.43 -15.72
N GLN A 121 9.94 -2.33 -15.70
CA GLN A 121 11.15 -2.15 -14.91
C GLN A 121 12.14 -1.19 -15.58
N ASN A 122 11.94 -0.88 -16.86
CA ASN A 122 12.71 0.14 -17.56
C ASN A 122 12.21 1.50 -17.09
N GLY A 123 13.01 2.15 -16.24
CA GLY A 123 12.75 3.52 -15.86
C GLY A 123 13.12 4.45 -17.02
N ASP A 124 12.23 5.36 -17.36
CA ASP A 124 12.48 6.45 -18.30
C ASP A 124 12.81 7.74 -17.53
N VAL A 125 13.40 8.72 -18.22
CA VAL A 125 13.65 10.04 -17.64
C VAL A 125 12.65 11.03 -18.22
N ASP A 126 11.86 11.64 -17.34
CA ASP A 126 10.91 12.70 -17.67
C ASP A 126 11.20 13.92 -16.78
N ASP A 127 11.47 15.07 -17.40
CA ASP A 127 11.88 16.33 -16.73
C ASP A 127 12.99 16.15 -15.66
N GLY A 128 13.98 15.30 -15.96
CA GLY A 128 15.10 14.99 -15.07
C GLY A 128 14.76 14.08 -13.88
N ILE A 129 13.53 13.55 -13.83
CA ILE A 129 13.06 12.62 -12.81
C ILE A 129 12.93 11.22 -13.43
N VAL A 130 13.42 10.20 -12.73
CA VAL A 130 13.21 8.81 -13.14
C VAL A 130 11.77 8.41 -12.87
N VAL A 131 11.09 7.99 -13.93
CA VAL A 131 9.70 7.56 -13.92
C VAL A 131 9.58 6.12 -14.40
N TYR A 132 8.51 5.45 -14.01
CA TYR A 132 8.21 4.06 -14.35
C TYR A 132 6.78 3.95 -14.85
N GLN A 133 6.48 2.95 -15.68
CA GLN A 133 5.13 2.73 -16.18
C GLN A 133 4.42 1.59 -15.44
N CYS A 134 3.18 1.84 -15.02
CA CYS A 134 2.29 0.78 -14.55
C CYS A 134 1.30 0.37 -15.64
N ASN A 135 1.51 -0.81 -16.23
CA ASN A 135 0.68 -1.34 -17.31
C ASN A 135 -0.73 -1.76 -16.85
N CYS A 136 -0.98 -1.89 -15.55
CA CYS A 136 -2.32 -2.17 -15.02
C CYS A 136 -3.25 -0.96 -15.11
N PHE A 137 -2.71 0.24 -14.89
CA PHE A 137 -3.48 1.48 -14.88
C PHE A 137 -3.18 2.37 -16.09
N ASN A 138 -2.15 2.02 -16.87
CA ASN A 138 -1.57 2.86 -17.92
C ASN A 138 -1.17 4.24 -17.40
N GLU A 139 -0.46 4.26 -16.27
CA GLU A 139 -0.16 5.45 -15.50
C GLU A 139 1.34 5.51 -15.18
N VAL A 140 1.89 6.73 -15.26
CA VAL A 140 3.28 7.03 -14.90
C VAL A 140 3.41 7.09 -13.37
N LEU A 141 4.45 6.44 -12.86
CA LEU A 141 4.80 6.35 -11.44
C LEU A 141 6.17 6.98 -11.19
N ILE A 142 6.28 7.76 -10.12
CA ILE A 142 7.59 8.21 -9.63
C ILE A 142 8.18 7.19 -8.63
N ALA A 143 9.49 7.26 -8.41
CA ALA A 143 10.20 6.34 -7.50
C ALA A 143 9.57 6.25 -6.08
N SER A 144 9.02 7.35 -5.56
CA SER A 144 8.39 7.37 -4.23
C SER A 144 7.06 6.60 -4.15
N GLU A 145 6.40 6.35 -5.29
CA GLU A 145 5.16 5.56 -5.37
C GLU A 145 5.43 4.06 -5.43
N LEU A 146 6.62 3.63 -5.87
CA LEU A 146 6.92 2.21 -6.08
C LEU A 146 6.78 1.38 -4.80
N ASN A 147 7.14 1.94 -3.65
CA ASN A 147 7.12 1.27 -2.36
C ASN A 147 5.77 1.40 -1.61
N GLN A 148 4.73 1.89 -2.30
CA GLN A 148 3.40 2.04 -1.73
C GLN A 148 2.55 0.79 -1.98
N ILE A 149 1.65 0.50 -1.03
CA ILE A 149 0.72 -0.63 -1.07
C ILE A 149 -0.23 -0.45 -2.26
N CYS A 150 -0.34 -1.48 -3.09
CA CYS A 150 -1.23 -1.56 -4.23
C CYS A 150 -2.28 -2.65 -4.03
N ILE A 151 -3.57 -2.30 -4.17
CA ILE A 151 -4.68 -3.26 -4.24
C ILE A 151 -4.75 -4.00 -5.58
N ASN A 152 -4.11 -3.51 -6.63
CA ASN A 152 -4.05 -4.24 -7.92
C ASN A 152 -2.68 -4.92 -8.08
N TYR A 153 -2.06 -5.29 -6.96
CA TYR A 153 -0.79 -5.98 -6.96
C TYR A 153 -0.98 -7.41 -7.46
N HIS A 154 -0.14 -7.80 -8.42
CA HIS A 154 -0.04 -9.19 -8.83
C HIS A 154 1.43 -9.59 -8.84
N PRO A 155 1.82 -10.64 -8.09
CA PRO A 155 3.21 -11.04 -8.02
C PRO A 155 3.74 -11.38 -9.41
N ALA A 156 4.91 -10.85 -9.75
CA ALA A 156 5.68 -11.34 -10.89
C ALA A 156 5.93 -12.84 -10.69
N ARG A 157 5.82 -13.65 -11.76
CA ARG A 157 6.18 -15.07 -11.67
C ARG A 157 7.64 -15.15 -11.21
N ARG A 158 7.91 -15.76 -10.05
CA ARG A 158 9.28 -16.08 -9.67
C ARG A 158 9.87 -16.96 -10.78
N SER A 159 10.96 -16.52 -11.39
CA SER A 159 11.81 -17.41 -12.18
C SER A 159 12.18 -18.59 -11.27
N LYS A 160 11.89 -19.81 -11.75
CA LYS A 160 12.29 -21.05 -11.09
C LYS A 160 13.80 -21.11 -10.90
#